data_AF-A0A938C022-F1
#
_entry.id   AF-A0A938C022-F1
#
_cell.length_a   1.000
_cell.length_b   1.000
_cell.length_c   1.000
_cell.angle_alpha   90.00
_cell.angle_beta   90.00
_cell.angle_gamma   90.00
#
_symmetry.space_group_name_H-M   'P 1'
#
loop_
_entity.id
_entity.type
_entity.pdbx_description
1 polymer ?
#
loop_
_entity_poly.entity_id
_entity_poly.type
_entity_poly.pdbx_seq_one_letter_code
_entity_poly.pdbx_strand_id
1 'polypeptide(L)'
;MTGPDRRPPPDARVAGAALPHESAHLHVSGSARYADDIPLPANALHAALGVSSVAHARIRALDLSAVRAAPGVVCVVTAADVPGVNNCGPILEDDPIFADTLVQCVGQPLFAVAAESVDAARRAARMARVEYEELPAILDIRTALAQQSYVIPSVTLRRGSPDAALPAAAYRLKGSLAIGGQDHFYLEGQIAVALPQEDGCMLVHSSTQHPTEVQHKVADALALRANAVTVQCRRMGGGFGGKESQPALFACVAAVMAVRTGRPVRLRVDRDTDMQSTGKRHDFVADYDVGFGADGRIAALKVMLASRCGYSADLSGPVNDRAVVHVDNAYFLEHVEIVSHRCKTHTVSNTAFRGFGGPQGMMVIEAVIDDIARTLGHDPLDVRRANFYGVTDRNVTHYLQPVEDNVIHTIADQLEASSDYRARRKLIADFNSTSTVIKRGIAMTPVKFGISFNATIYNQAGALVHVYTDGTVLVNHGGTEMGQGLHTKVAQVVAGEFGLPMERVRVSATDTSKVPNT
;
A
#
# COMPACT_ATOMS: atom_id res chain seq x y z
N MET A 1 12.15 5.18 55.12
CA MET A 1 12.38 3.78 54.71
C MET A 1 11.71 3.58 53.37
N THR A 2 12.50 3.64 52.31
CA THR A 2 12.10 3.36 50.93
C THR A 2 11.81 1.86 50.80
N GLY A 3 10.58 1.50 50.47
CA GLY A 3 10.19 0.12 50.23
C GLY A 3 11.00 -0.49 49.08
N PRO A 4 11.23 -1.82 49.09
CA PRO A 4 12.07 -2.45 48.08
C PRO A 4 11.41 -2.33 46.70
N ASP A 5 12.21 -1.87 45.73
CA ASP A 5 11.96 -1.86 44.29
C ASP A 5 11.61 -3.29 43.85
N ARG A 6 10.32 -3.63 43.84
CA ARG A 6 9.81 -4.91 43.34
C ARG A 6 9.80 -4.89 41.82
N ARG A 7 10.98 -4.93 41.21
CA ARG A 7 11.08 -5.38 39.82
C ARG A 7 10.76 -6.88 39.79
N PRO A 8 9.84 -7.34 38.93
CA PRO A 8 9.57 -8.77 38.79
C PRO A 8 10.85 -9.51 38.35
N PRO A 9 10.99 -10.80 38.72
CA PRO A 9 12.19 -11.57 38.44
C PRO A 9 12.46 -11.69 36.93
N PRO A 10 13.73 -11.94 36.52
CA PRO A 10 14.20 -11.78 35.13
C PRO A 10 13.60 -12.75 34.09
N ASP A 11 12.79 -13.72 34.52
CA ASP A 11 12.31 -14.86 33.71
C ASP A 11 10.89 -14.67 33.11
N ALA A 12 10.29 -13.49 33.23
CA ALA A 12 8.97 -13.17 32.69
C ALA A 12 8.99 -12.02 31.68
N ARG A 13 10.06 -11.85 30.90
CA ARG A 13 10.09 -10.84 29.83
C ARG A 13 9.19 -11.26 28.68
N VAL A 14 7.92 -10.84 28.76
CA VAL A 14 6.94 -11.01 27.69
C VAL A 14 7.38 -10.24 26.44
N ALA A 15 7.99 -9.06 26.60
CA ALA A 15 8.58 -8.28 25.51
C ALA A 15 9.88 -8.93 25.01
N GLY A 16 9.96 -9.17 23.70
CA GLY A 16 11.10 -9.81 23.04
C GLY A 16 11.03 -11.34 22.97
N ALA A 17 10.05 -11.97 23.62
CA ALA A 17 9.82 -13.40 23.52
C ALA A 17 9.21 -13.80 22.16
N ALA A 18 9.62 -14.96 21.63
CA ALA A 18 9.11 -15.54 20.40
C ALA A 18 7.76 -16.25 20.63
N LEU A 19 6.72 -15.47 20.95
CA LEU A 19 5.37 -16.00 21.18
C LEU A 19 4.62 -16.24 19.86
N PRO A 20 3.75 -17.25 19.77
CA PRO A 20 2.82 -17.41 18.66
C PRO A 20 1.91 -16.18 18.51
N HIS A 21 1.44 -15.94 17.29
CA HIS A 21 0.41 -14.94 17.03
C HIS A 21 -0.84 -15.25 17.88
N GLU A 22 -1.43 -14.24 18.55
CA GLU A 22 -2.55 -14.42 19.50
C GLU A 22 -3.74 -15.22 18.93
N SER A 23 -4.12 -14.91 17.68
CA SER A 23 -5.20 -15.60 16.96
C SER A 23 -4.76 -16.85 16.19
N ALA A 24 -3.52 -17.34 16.33
CA ALA A 24 -3.02 -18.49 15.54
C ALA A 24 -3.89 -19.74 15.69
N HIS A 25 -4.27 -20.08 16.93
CA HIS A 25 -5.14 -21.22 17.21
C HIS A 25 -6.52 -21.07 16.54
N LEU A 26 -7.06 -19.84 16.47
CA LEU A 26 -8.33 -19.54 15.80
C LEU A 26 -8.22 -19.61 14.27
N HIS A 27 -7.06 -19.26 13.71
CA HIS A 27 -6.81 -19.41 12.27
C HIS A 27 -6.80 -20.89 11.89
N VAL A 28 -6.12 -21.73 12.68
CA VAL A 28 -6.00 -23.18 12.43
C VAL A 28 -7.34 -23.89 12.55
N SER A 29 -8.18 -23.51 13.53
CA SER A 29 -9.50 -24.12 13.73
C SER A 29 -10.59 -23.57 12.79
N GLY A 30 -10.32 -22.50 12.05
CA GLY A 30 -11.34 -21.78 11.27
C GLY A 30 -12.34 -20.98 12.11
N SER A 31 -12.05 -20.72 13.38
CA SER A 31 -12.94 -19.94 14.26
C SER A 31 -12.58 -18.46 14.36
N ALA A 32 -11.50 -18.02 13.70
CA ALA A 32 -11.19 -16.61 13.53
C ALA A 32 -12.14 -15.96 12.53
N ARG A 33 -13.01 -15.07 13.01
CA ARG A 33 -13.93 -14.32 12.14
C ARG A 33 -13.22 -13.20 11.39
N TYR A 34 -13.39 -13.19 10.08
CA TYR A 34 -13.08 -12.09 9.16
C TYR A 34 -14.35 -11.26 8.87
N ALA A 35 -14.27 -10.23 8.02
CA ALA A 35 -15.39 -9.31 7.81
C ALA A 35 -16.64 -9.99 7.23
N ASP A 36 -16.47 -10.96 6.31
CA ASP A 36 -17.59 -11.73 5.73
C ASP A 36 -18.17 -12.79 6.70
N ASP A 37 -17.41 -13.19 7.73
CA ASP A 37 -17.85 -14.18 8.71
C ASP A 37 -18.74 -13.59 9.82
N ILE A 38 -18.92 -12.26 9.82
CA ILE A 38 -19.75 -11.57 10.81
C ILE A 38 -21.21 -12.00 10.59
N PRO A 39 -21.88 -12.60 11.60
CA PRO A 39 -23.30 -12.93 11.50
C PRO A 39 -24.13 -11.66 11.31
N LEU A 40 -25.08 -11.68 10.39
CA LEU A 40 -25.96 -10.55 10.12
C LEU A 40 -27.43 -10.88 10.40
N PRO A 41 -28.26 -9.85 10.65
CA PRO A 41 -29.71 -10.01 10.71
C PRO A 41 -30.25 -10.71 9.47
N ALA A 42 -31.35 -11.47 9.63
CA ALA A 42 -31.95 -12.25 8.55
C ALA A 42 -32.41 -11.39 7.34
N ASN A 43 -32.64 -10.10 7.55
CA ASN A 43 -32.99 -9.15 6.50
C ASN A 43 -31.78 -8.44 5.88
N ALA A 44 -30.54 -8.87 6.13
CA ALA A 44 -29.38 -8.28 5.46
C ALA A 44 -29.43 -8.48 3.94
N LEU A 45 -28.85 -7.53 3.20
CA LEU A 45 -28.74 -7.56 1.75
C LEU A 45 -27.29 -7.82 1.32
N HIS A 46 -27.15 -8.35 0.11
CA HIS A 46 -25.87 -8.59 -0.53
C HIS A 46 -25.71 -7.65 -1.72
N ALA A 47 -24.56 -6.99 -1.79
CA ALA A 47 -24.25 -6.01 -2.82
C ALA A 47 -23.30 -6.56 -3.89
N ALA A 48 -23.44 -6.03 -5.11
CA ALA A 48 -22.50 -6.20 -6.22
C ALA A 48 -22.35 -4.91 -7.00
N LEU A 49 -21.18 -4.69 -7.60
CA LEU A 49 -20.88 -3.54 -8.44
C LEU A 49 -21.22 -3.83 -9.91
N GLY A 50 -21.77 -2.84 -10.60
CA GLY A 50 -21.72 -2.76 -12.06
C GLY A 50 -20.58 -1.84 -12.46
N VAL A 51 -19.62 -2.36 -13.23
CA VAL A 51 -18.37 -1.67 -13.57
C VAL A 51 -18.25 -1.40 -15.06
N SER A 52 -17.41 -0.43 -15.42
CA SER A 52 -17.11 -0.11 -16.82
C SER A 52 -16.36 -1.23 -17.53
N SER A 53 -16.72 -1.48 -18.79
CA SER A 53 -16.01 -2.36 -19.71
C SER A 53 -15.00 -1.64 -20.62
N VAL A 54 -14.92 -0.30 -20.57
CA VAL A 54 -14.06 0.53 -21.43
C VAL A 54 -13.09 1.37 -20.61
N ALA A 55 -11.93 1.69 -21.18
CA ALA A 55 -10.87 2.42 -20.49
C ALA A 55 -11.14 3.93 -20.38
N HIS A 56 -11.68 4.55 -21.41
CA HIS A 56 -11.94 5.99 -21.43
C HIS A 56 -13.14 6.29 -22.32
N ALA A 57 -14.22 6.82 -21.75
CA ALA A 57 -15.44 7.10 -22.51
C ALA A 57 -16.35 8.10 -21.79
N ARG A 58 -17.17 8.84 -22.56
CA ARG A 58 -18.35 9.50 -22.00
C ARG A 58 -19.50 8.52 -21.91
N ILE A 59 -20.23 8.54 -20.80
CA ILE A 59 -21.45 7.76 -20.62
C ILE A 59 -22.58 8.51 -21.33
N ARG A 60 -23.12 7.93 -22.40
CA ARG A 60 -24.24 8.50 -23.17
C ARG A 60 -25.58 8.09 -22.59
N ALA A 61 -25.71 6.83 -22.19
CA ALA A 61 -26.86 6.31 -21.48
C ALA A 61 -26.46 5.16 -20.54
N LEU A 62 -27.15 5.06 -19.39
CA LEU A 62 -27.02 3.99 -18.43
C LEU A 62 -28.42 3.39 -18.15
N ASP A 63 -28.79 2.37 -18.92
CA ASP A 63 -30.06 1.67 -18.75
C ASP A 63 -29.93 0.53 -17.75
N LEU A 64 -30.57 0.72 -16.60
CA LEU A 64 -30.63 -0.23 -15.49
C LEU A 64 -32.04 -0.81 -15.29
N SER A 65 -32.93 -0.70 -16.29
CA SER A 65 -34.30 -1.22 -16.22
C SER A 65 -34.31 -2.73 -15.97
N ALA A 66 -33.54 -3.50 -16.75
CA ALA A 66 -33.39 -4.94 -16.57
C ALA A 66 -32.75 -5.30 -15.23
N VAL A 67 -31.80 -4.49 -14.74
CA VAL A 67 -31.15 -4.67 -13.43
C VAL A 67 -32.19 -4.52 -12.32
N ARG A 68 -33.00 -3.46 -12.35
CA ARG A 68 -34.03 -3.19 -11.33
C ARG A 68 -35.15 -4.23 -11.33
N ALA A 69 -35.49 -4.79 -12.49
CA ALA A 69 -36.52 -5.81 -12.62
C ALA A 69 -36.02 -7.24 -12.31
N ALA A 70 -34.71 -7.44 -12.08
CA ALA A 70 -34.16 -8.77 -11.88
C ALA A 70 -34.66 -9.40 -10.56
N PRO A 71 -34.95 -10.72 -10.54
CA PRO A 71 -35.44 -11.39 -9.34
C PRO A 71 -34.51 -11.23 -8.13
N GLY A 72 -35.10 -10.87 -6.98
CA GLY A 72 -34.38 -10.70 -5.71
C GLY A 72 -33.65 -9.37 -5.56
N VAL A 73 -33.65 -8.48 -6.57
CA VAL A 73 -33.10 -7.13 -6.45
C VAL A 73 -34.03 -6.28 -5.58
N VAL A 74 -33.43 -5.58 -4.61
CA VAL A 74 -34.14 -4.71 -3.66
C VAL A 74 -33.85 -3.24 -3.94
N CYS A 75 -32.61 -2.91 -4.31
CA CYS A 75 -32.20 -1.54 -4.59
C CYS A 75 -31.10 -1.50 -5.64
N VAL A 76 -31.09 -0.45 -6.46
CA VAL A 76 -30.01 -0.12 -7.39
C VAL A 76 -29.67 1.35 -7.17
N VAL A 77 -28.39 1.64 -6.94
CA VAL A 77 -27.88 3.00 -6.69
C VAL A 77 -26.86 3.42 -7.73
N THR A 78 -26.86 4.70 -8.11
CA THR A 78 -25.87 5.35 -8.99
C THR A 78 -25.24 6.55 -8.30
N ALA A 79 -24.43 7.34 -9.01
CA ALA A 79 -23.90 8.62 -8.52
C ALA A 79 -24.99 9.57 -7.98
N ALA A 80 -26.18 9.59 -8.60
CA ALA A 80 -27.28 10.46 -8.20
C ALA A 80 -27.92 10.06 -6.85
N ASP A 81 -27.61 8.86 -6.36
CA ASP A 81 -28.17 8.29 -5.15
C ASP A 81 -27.27 8.48 -3.93
N VAL A 82 -26.08 9.07 -4.10
CA VAL A 82 -25.13 9.42 -3.02
C VAL A 82 -25.65 10.69 -2.32
N PRO A 83 -26.01 10.64 -1.02
CA PRO A 83 -26.60 11.80 -0.33
C PRO A 83 -25.67 13.01 -0.19
N GLY A 84 -24.37 12.77 -0.03
CA GLY A 84 -23.35 13.80 0.11
C GLY A 84 -22.38 13.82 -1.06
N VAL A 85 -21.09 13.64 -0.78
CA VAL A 85 -20.03 13.77 -1.78
C VAL A 85 -19.80 12.43 -2.51
N ASN A 86 -19.95 12.42 -3.83
CA ASN A 86 -19.60 11.27 -4.68
C ASN A 86 -18.08 11.16 -4.88
N ASN A 87 -17.33 10.90 -3.81
CA ASN A 87 -15.88 10.80 -3.85
C ASN A 87 -15.32 9.85 -2.77
N CYS A 88 -14.28 9.10 -3.12
CA CYS A 88 -13.54 8.20 -2.23
C CYS A 88 -12.01 8.40 -2.31
N GLY A 89 -11.53 9.42 -3.01
CA GLY A 89 -10.11 9.73 -3.16
C GLY A 89 -9.48 10.17 -1.84
N PRO A 90 -8.34 9.60 -1.41
CA PRO A 90 -7.77 9.86 -0.09
C PRO A 90 -7.18 11.27 0.06
N ILE A 91 -6.58 11.80 -1.02
CA ILE A 91 -5.84 13.07 -1.00
C ILE A 91 -6.55 14.16 -1.81
N LEU A 92 -7.01 13.82 -3.02
CA LEU A 92 -7.73 14.73 -3.91
C LEU A 92 -9.16 14.24 -4.10
N GLU A 93 -10.07 15.17 -4.39
CA GLU A 93 -11.43 14.86 -4.78
C GLU A 93 -11.51 14.48 -6.27
N ASP A 94 -10.74 13.46 -6.67
CA ASP A 94 -10.60 13.04 -8.07
C ASP A 94 -10.93 11.55 -8.32
N ASP A 95 -11.41 10.85 -7.29
CA ASP A 95 -11.83 9.45 -7.38
C ASP A 95 -13.32 9.27 -6.99
N PRO A 96 -14.26 9.23 -7.95
CA PRO A 96 -15.69 9.14 -7.63
C PRO A 96 -16.10 7.75 -7.14
N ILE A 97 -17.08 7.68 -6.22
CA ILE A 97 -17.66 6.38 -5.77
C ILE A 97 -18.33 5.68 -6.96
N PHE A 98 -19.08 6.43 -7.78
CA PHE A 98 -19.62 5.99 -9.05
C PHE A 98 -19.30 7.00 -10.15
N ALA A 99 -18.77 6.55 -11.28
CA ALA A 99 -18.62 7.41 -12.45
C ALA A 99 -20.00 7.82 -13.00
N ASP A 100 -20.18 9.12 -13.21
CA ASP A 100 -21.46 9.71 -13.61
C ASP A 100 -21.52 10.02 -15.12
N THR A 101 -20.47 10.64 -15.65
CA THR A 101 -20.39 11.23 -16.98
C THR A 101 -19.18 10.75 -17.75
N LEU A 102 -18.07 10.51 -17.06
CA LEU A 102 -16.80 10.11 -17.65
C LEU A 102 -16.27 8.84 -16.97
N VAL A 103 -16.06 7.82 -17.78
CA VAL A 103 -15.28 6.63 -17.40
C VAL A 103 -13.82 6.91 -17.71
N GLN A 104 -12.93 6.58 -16.77
CA GLN A 104 -11.49 6.76 -16.90
C GLN A 104 -10.68 5.47 -16.65
N CYS A 105 -11.32 4.34 -16.34
CA CYS A 105 -10.67 3.03 -16.45
C CYS A 105 -11.69 1.88 -16.62
N VAL A 106 -11.21 0.75 -17.14
CA VAL A 106 -11.93 -0.53 -17.08
C VAL A 106 -12.04 -0.93 -15.60
N GLY A 107 -13.19 -1.43 -15.18
CA GLY A 107 -13.44 -1.79 -13.78
C GLY A 107 -13.91 -0.63 -12.90
N GLN A 108 -14.00 0.60 -13.43
CA GLN A 108 -14.53 1.73 -12.66
C GLN A 108 -16.01 1.52 -12.32
N PRO A 109 -16.44 1.66 -11.05
CA PRO A 109 -17.84 1.49 -10.67
C PRO A 109 -18.76 2.53 -11.34
N LEU A 110 -19.90 2.07 -11.86
CA LEU A 110 -20.94 2.90 -12.48
C LEU A 110 -22.20 2.96 -11.63
N PHE A 111 -22.53 1.83 -10.99
CA PHE A 111 -23.68 1.67 -10.13
C PHE A 111 -23.46 0.46 -9.20
N ALA A 112 -24.33 0.28 -8.20
CA ALA A 112 -24.35 -0.92 -7.37
C ALA A 112 -25.77 -1.47 -7.20
N VAL A 113 -25.86 -2.77 -6.94
CA VAL A 113 -27.11 -3.51 -6.75
C VAL A 113 -27.09 -4.16 -5.38
N ALA A 114 -28.15 -3.95 -4.58
CA ALA A 114 -28.42 -4.72 -3.37
C ALA A 114 -29.55 -5.73 -3.64
N ALA A 115 -29.31 -6.99 -3.32
CA ALA A 115 -30.25 -8.08 -3.52
C ALA A 115 -30.32 -9.02 -2.31
N GLU A 116 -31.28 -9.94 -2.31
CA GLU A 116 -31.51 -10.93 -1.24
C GLU A 116 -30.42 -12.02 -1.17
N SER A 117 -29.57 -12.15 -2.20
CA SER A 117 -28.43 -13.05 -2.21
C SER A 117 -27.26 -12.50 -3.02
N VAL A 118 -26.04 -12.92 -2.72
CA VAL A 118 -24.82 -12.56 -3.49
C VAL A 118 -25.00 -12.88 -4.97
N ASP A 119 -25.56 -14.04 -5.27
CA ASP A 119 -25.74 -14.52 -6.64
C ASP A 119 -26.77 -13.69 -7.42
N ALA A 120 -27.87 -13.28 -6.77
CA ALA A 120 -28.85 -12.39 -7.38
C ALA A 120 -28.23 -11.02 -7.69
N ALA A 121 -27.49 -10.44 -6.74
CA ALA A 121 -26.82 -9.16 -6.93
C ALA A 121 -25.83 -9.20 -8.11
N ARG A 122 -24.97 -10.22 -8.16
CA ARG A 122 -23.95 -10.38 -9.22
C ARG A 122 -24.56 -10.63 -10.59
N ARG A 123 -25.61 -11.45 -10.68
CA ARG A 123 -26.31 -11.65 -11.96
C ARG A 123 -26.98 -10.37 -12.45
N ALA A 124 -27.70 -9.67 -11.56
CA ALA A 124 -28.37 -8.43 -11.90
C ALA A 124 -27.39 -7.35 -12.36
N ALA A 125 -26.24 -7.19 -11.68
CA ALA A 125 -25.23 -6.20 -12.07
C ALA A 125 -24.71 -6.38 -13.51
N ARG A 126 -24.72 -7.61 -14.05
CA ARG A 126 -24.30 -7.92 -15.43
C ARG A 126 -25.38 -7.65 -16.48
N MET A 127 -26.60 -7.30 -16.08
CA MET A 127 -27.73 -7.04 -16.98
C MET A 127 -27.81 -5.58 -17.44
N ALA A 128 -26.93 -4.71 -16.93
CA ALA A 128 -26.90 -3.30 -17.32
C ALA A 128 -26.53 -3.14 -18.79
N ARG A 129 -27.15 -2.14 -19.43
CA ARG A 129 -26.78 -1.70 -20.77
C ARG A 129 -26.21 -0.30 -20.65
N VAL A 130 -24.96 -0.15 -21.08
CA VAL A 130 -24.25 1.13 -21.03
C VAL A 130 -23.89 1.51 -22.46
N GLU A 131 -24.30 2.71 -22.86
CA GLU A 131 -23.92 3.30 -24.13
C GLU A 131 -22.75 4.25 -23.90
N TYR A 132 -21.62 3.95 -24.55
CA TYR A 132 -20.40 4.72 -24.46
C TYR A 132 -20.14 5.52 -25.73
N GLU A 133 -19.60 6.71 -25.57
CA GLU A 133 -18.77 7.35 -26.60
C GLU A 133 -17.31 7.19 -26.17
N GLU A 134 -16.59 6.27 -26.81
CA GLU A 134 -15.19 6.02 -26.50
C GLU A 134 -14.30 7.22 -26.85
N LEU A 135 -13.34 7.50 -25.97
CA LEU A 135 -12.35 8.56 -26.10
C LEU A 135 -10.94 7.96 -26.21
N PRO A 136 -9.96 8.68 -26.78
CA PRO A 136 -8.58 8.20 -26.82
C PRO A 136 -8.03 7.89 -25.42
N ALA A 137 -7.52 6.67 -25.23
CA ALA A 137 -6.99 6.21 -23.94
C ALA A 137 -5.45 6.19 -23.92
N ILE A 138 -4.87 6.89 -22.94
CA ILE A 138 -3.47 6.77 -22.52
C ILE A 138 -3.31 5.52 -21.64
N LEU A 139 -2.57 4.50 -22.07
CA LEU A 139 -2.46 3.22 -21.33
C LEU A 139 -1.04 2.93 -20.78
N ASP A 140 -0.03 3.68 -21.22
CA ASP A 140 1.37 3.50 -20.84
C ASP A 140 2.05 4.80 -20.41
N ILE A 141 3.16 4.67 -19.68
CA ILE A 141 3.90 5.78 -19.07
C ILE A 141 4.54 6.69 -20.14
N ARG A 142 5.05 6.13 -21.23
CA ARG A 142 5.76 6.91 -22.26
C ARG A 142 4.81 7.80 -23.03
N THR A 143 3.61 7.29 -23.35
CA THR A 143 2.53 8.10 -23.94
C THR A 143 2.09 9.23 -23.00
N ALA A 144 1.93 8.93 -21.70
CA ALA A 144 1.58 9.95 -20.71
C ALA A 144 2.63 11.05 -20.58
N LEU A 145 3.92 10.70 -20.58
CA LEU A 145 5.03 11.67 -20.60
C LEU A 145 5.00 12.55 -21.86
N ALA A 146 4.84 11.94 -23.03
CA ALA A 146 4.80 12.67 -24.31
C ALA A 146 3.64 13.68 -24.37
N GLN A 147 2.51 13.33 -23.75
CA GLN A 147 1.32 14.20 -23.67
C GLN A 147 1.29 15.09 -22.41
N GLN A 148 2.32 15.02 -21.57
CA GLN A 148 2.39 15.73 -20.28
C GLN A 148 1.16 15.50 -19.38
N SER A 149 0.63 14.27 -19.40
CA SER A 149 -0.55 13.88 -18.64
C SER A 149 -0.17 13.38 -17.25
N TYR A 150 -0.53 14.14 -16.21
CA TYR A 150 -0.15 13.88 -14.82
C TYR A 150 -1.33 13.96 -13.87
N VAL A 151 -1.35 13.13 -12.82
CA VAL A 151 -2.38 13.21 -11.76
C VAL A 151 -2.05 14.32 -10.76
N ILE A 152 -0.77 14.61 -10.57
CA ILE A 152 -0.24 15.71 -9.73
C ILE A 152 1.08 16.23 -10.33
N PRO A 153 1.56 17.42 -9.93
CA PRO A 153 2.80 17.99 -10.46
C PRO A 153 4.04 17.09 -10.32
N SER A 154 4.99 17.28 -11.23
CA SER A 154 6.29 16.61 -11.16
C SER A 154 7.16 17.23 -10.05
N VAL A 155 8.09 16.43 -9.52
CA VAL A 155 9.02 16.85 -8.45
C VAL A 155 10.43 16.60 -8.93
N THR A 156 11.30 17.59 -8.69
CA THR A 156 12.73 17.47 -8.94
C THR A 156 13.49 17.64 -7.63
N LEU A 157 14.34 16.68 -7.30
CA LEU A 157 15.30 16.76 -6.21
C LEU A 157 16.69 16.87 -6.80
N ARG A 158 17.48 17.84 -6.31
CA ARG A 158 18.86 18.05 -6.76
C ARG A 158 19.81 18.26 -5.60
N ARG A 159 20.99 17.65 -5.68
CA ARG A 159 22.13 17.85 -4.79
C ARG A 159 23.40 18.04 -5.63
N GLY A 160 24.24 19.00 -5.23
CA GLY A 160 25.52 19.27 -5.88
C GLY A 160 25.37 19.73 -7.33
N SER A 161 26.35 19.41 -8.17
CA SER A 161 26.46 19.93 -9.54
C SER A 161 26.52 18.81 -10.60
N PRO A 162 25.45 18.01 -10.77
CA PRO A 162 25.45 16.87 -11.71
C PRO A 162 25.73 17.29 -13.16
N ASP A 163 25.31 18.49 -13.59
CA ASP A 163 25.57 18.99 -14.94
C ASP A 163 27.06 19.20 -15.25
N ALA A 164 27.85 19.60 -14.25
CA ALA A 164 29.28 19.80 -14.39
C ALA A 164 30.07 18.49 -14.18
N ALA A 165 29.63 17.66 -13.22
CA ALA A 165 30.33 16.45 -12.84
C ALA A 165 30.14 15.28 -13.83
N LEU A 166 28.98 15.16 -14.48
CA LEU A 166 28.73 14.11 -15.48
C LEU A 166 29.73 14.12 -16.66
N PRO A 167 29.96 15.25 -17.38
CA PRO A 167 30.91 15.27 -18.48
C PRO A 167 32.37 15.20 -18.03
N ALA A 168 32.67 15.48 -16.77
CA ALA A 168 34.02 15.41 -16.20
C ALA A 168 34.40 14.01 -15.69
N ALA A 169 33.43 13.08 -15.59
CA ALA A 169 33.68 11.72 -15.13
C ALA A 169 34.53 10.91 -16.13
N ALA A 170 35.36 10.00 -15.63
CA ALA A 170 36.24 9.17 -16.46
C ALA A 170 35.45 8.24 -17.39
N TYR A 171 34.33 7.71 -16.90
CA TYR A 171 33.39 6.89 -17.66
C TYR A 171 31.98 7.46 -17.52
N ARG A 172 31.17 7.27 -18.56
CA ARG A 172 29.76 7.68 -18.59
C ARG A 172 28.94 6.65 -19.34
N LEU A 173 27.77 6.31 -18.82
CA LEU A 173 26.80 5.45 -19.49
C LEU A 173 25.38 5.96 -19.30
N LYS A 174 24.50 5.57 -20.23
CA LYS A 174 23.07 5.82 -20.18
C LYS A 174 22.33 4.51 -20.25
N GLY A 175 21.21 4.41 -19.53
CA GLY A 175 20.36 3.23 -19.56
C GLY A 175 18.91 3.57 -19.25
N SER A 176 18.07 2.55 -19.41
CA SER A 176 16.63 2.62 -19.15
C SER A 176 16.16 1.32 -18.51
N LEU A 177 15.21 1.41 -17.58
CA LEU A 177 14.62 0.28 -16.89
C LEU A 177 13.10 0.43 -16.87
N ALA A 178 12.39 -0.66 -17.18
CA ALA A 178 10.96 -0.79 -16.94
C ALA A 178 10.73 -1.76 -15.77
N ILE A 179 9.95 -1.33 -14.79
CA ILE A 179 9.60 -2.06 -13.58
C ILE A 179 8.08 -2.25 -13.60
N GLY A 180 7.63 -3.50 -13.75
CA GLY A 180 6.20 -3.82 -13.79
C GLY A 180 5.48 -3.60 -12.46
N GLY A 181 4.17 -3.39 -12.53
CA GLY A 181 3.28 -3.34 -11.38
C GLY A 181 3.06 -4.70 -10.71
N GLN A 182 2.26 -4.71 -9.65
CA GLN A 182 1.99 -5.90 -8.83
C GLN A 182 0.63 -5.80 -8.15
N ASP A 183 -0.17 -6.87 -8.24
CA ASP A 183 -1.41 -7.01 -7.45
C ASP A 183 -1.10 -7.51 -6.04
N HIS A 184 -1.79 -6.98 -5.04
CA HIS A 184 -1.57 -7.32 -3.62
C HIS A 184 -1.90 -8.76 -3.31
N PHE A 185 -2.93 -9.30 -3.97
CA PHE A 185 -3.41 -10.66 -3.80
C PHE A 185 -3.60 -11.06 -2.32
N TYR A 186 -4.09 -10.13 -1.49
CA TYR A 186 -4.57 -10.45 -0.16
C TYR A 186 -5.64 -11.55 -0.26
N LEU A 187 -5.58 -12.59 0.58
CA LEU A 187 -6.45 -13.76 0.41
C LEU A 187 -7.92 -13.44 0.68
N GLU A 188 -8.19 -12.61 1.69
CA GLU A 188 -9.50 -12.00 1.88
C GLU A 188 -9.60 -10.77 0.96
N GLY A 189 -10.50 -10.80 -0.02
CA GLY A 189 -10.78 -9.64 -0.90
C GLY A 189 -11.33 -8.42 -0.16
N GLN A 190 -11.70 -7.38 -0.90
CA GLN A 190 -12.36 -6.20 -0.34
C GLN A 190 -13.75 -6.55 0.18
N ILE A 191 -13.99 -6.22 1.45
CA ILE A 191 -15.25 -6.47 2.14
C ILE A 191 -15.62 -5.27 2.99
N ALA A 192 -16.87 -4.84 2.87
CA ALA A 192 -17.50 -3.90 3.78
C ALA A 192 -18.90 -4.39 4.17
N VAL A 193 -19.25 -4.19 5.43
CA VAL A 193 -20.59 -4.44 5.96
C VAL A 193 -21.07 -3.17 6.65
N ALA A 194 -22.12 -2.56 6.12
CA ALA A 194 -22.74 -1.37 6.70
C ALA A 194 -24.03 -1.75 7.43
N LEU A 195 -24.17 -1.29 8.67
CA LEU A 195 -25.31 -1.54 9.56
C LEU A 195 -25.87 -0.19 10.03
N PRO A 196 -27.06 0.21 9.55
CA PRO A 196 -27.76 1.38 10.08
C PRO A 196 -27.98 1.24 11.59
N GLN A 197 -27.82 2.33 12.33
CA GLN A 197 -28.02 2.44 13.77
C GLN A 197 -29.14 3.45 14.08
N GLU A 198 -29.44 3.61 15.36
CA GLU A 198 -30.37 4.63 15.85
C GLU A 198 -29.94 6.04 15.43
N ASP A 199 -30.91 6.95 15.33
CA ASP A 199 -30.70 8.37 14.99
C ASP A 199 -29.88 8.63 13.71
N GLY A 200 -29.96 7.71 12.74
CA GLY A 200 -29.26 7.84 11.46
C GLY A 200 -27.76 7.57 11.55
N CYS A 201 -27.25 7.05 12.68
CA CYS A 201 -25.87 6.61 12.79
C CYS A 201 -25.58 5.37 11.94
N MET A 202 -24.30 5.10 11.69
CA MET A 202 -23.83 4.01 10.86
C MET A 202 -22.67 3.27 11.54
N LEU A 203 -22.77 1.95 11.62
CA LEU A 203 -21.64 1.07 11.95
C LEU A 203 -21.15 0.38 10.67
N VAL A 204 -19.85 0.45 10.42
CA VAL A 204 -19.22 -0.23 9.29
C VAL A 204 -18.16 -1.21 9.80
N HIS A 205 -18.34 -2.50 9.50
CA HIS A 205 -17.24 -3.45 9.57
C HIS A 205 -16.52 -3.44 8.23
N SER A 206 -15.27 -3.00 8.22
CA SER A 206 -14.47 -2.89 7.00
C SER A 206 -13.18 -3.67 7.14
N SER A 207 -12.86 -4.45 6.11
CA SER A 207 -11.53 -5.03 5.96
C SER A 207 -10.58 -3.91 5.48
N THR A 208 -10.09 -3.09 6.42
CA THR A 208 -9.30 -1.89 6.13
C THR A 208 -8.10 -1.75 7.06
N GLN A 209 -7.01 -1.20 6.53
CA GLN A 209 -5.84 -0.76 7.28
C GLN A 209 -6.07 0.61 7.94
N HIS A 210 -6.97 1.42 7.39
CA HIS A 210 -7.22 2.80 7.82
C HIS A 210 -8.70 3.05 8.18
N PRO A 211 -9.15 2.62 9.37
CA PRO A 211 -10.54 2.82 9.81
C PRO A 211 -10.98 4.29 9.84
N THR A 212 -10.10 5.23 10.22
CA THR A 212 -10.40 6.67 10.25
C THR A 212 -10.67 7.24 8.86
N GLU A 213 -9.89 6.89 7.84
CA GLU A 213 -10.17 7.34 6.48
C GLU A 213 -11.50 6.81 5.97
N VAL A 214 -11.79 5.52 6.21
CA VAL A 214 -13.09 4.92 5.87
C VAL A 214 -14.23 5.65 6.59
N GLN A 215 -14.06 6.02 7.86
CA GLN A 215 -15.05 6.77 8.63
C GLN A 215 -15.35 8.12 7.98
N HIS A 216 -14.32 8.88 7.62
CA HIS A 216 -14.47 10.17 6.97
C HIS A 216 -15.18 10.04 5.62
N LYS A 217 -14.75 9.12 4.75
CA LYS A 217 -15.35 8.94 3.42
C LYS A 217 -16.80 8.47 3.49
N VAL A 218 -17.13 7.58 4.43
CA VAL A 218 -18.54 7.18 4.64
C VAL A 218 -19.37 8.34 5.17
N ALA A 219 -18.83 9.15 6.09
CA ALA A 219 -19.53 10.33 6.59
C ALA A 219 -19.80 11.34 5.46
N ASP A 220 -18.79 11.63 4.63
CA ASP A 220 -18.91 12.54 3.48
C ASP A 220 -19.93 12.02 2.46
N ALA A 221 -19.88 10.74 2.10
CA ALA A 221 -20.80 10.11 1.16
C ALA A 221 -22.26 10.16 1.65
N LEU A 222 -22.47 10.03 2.96
CA LEU A 222 -23.81 10.06 3.57
C LEU A 222 -24.29 11.45 4.00
N ALA A 223 -23.48 12.50 3.78
CA ALA A 223 -23.71 13.84 4.34
C ALA A 223 -23.89 13.84 5.88
N LEU A 224 -23.18 12.94 6.56
CA LEU A 224 -23.14 12.82 8.02
C LEU A 224 -21.88 13.48 8.58
N ARG A 225 -21.84 13.62 9.91
CA ARG A 225 -20.61 13.96 10.63
C ARG A 225 -19.88 12.68 11.04
N ALA A 226 -18.56 12.74 11.15
CA ALA A 226 -17.74 11.58 11.51
C ALA A 226 -18.16 10.90 12.83
N ASN A 227 -18.71 11.65 13.80
CA ASN A 227 -19.21 11.10 15.06
C ASN A 227 -20.48 10.24 14.92
N ALA A 228 -21.18 10.31 13.78
CA ALA A 228 -22.33 9.45 13.47
C ALA A 228 -21.90 8.16 12.74
N VAL A 229 -20.61 8.00 12.45
CA VAL A 229 -20.07 6.83 11.74
C VAL A 229 -19.02 6.16 12.62
N THR A 230 -19.17 4.86 12.88
CA THR A 230 -18.16 4.05 13.57
C THR A 230 -17.62 3.00 12.60
N VAL A 231 -16.30 2.88 12.51
CA VAL A 231 -15.64 1.84 11.70
C VAL A 231 -14.89 0.88 12.61
N GLN A 232 -15.14 -0.41 12.42
CA GLN A 232 -14.50 -1.49 13.18
C GLN A 232 -13.75 -2.46 12.26
N CYS A 233 -12.50 -2.74 12.60
CA CYS A 233 -11.67 -3.74 11.94
C CYS A 233 -11.06 -4.67 13.00
N ARG A 234 -11.52 -5.92 13.07
CA ARG A 234 -10.94 -6.91 14.01
C ARG A 234 -9.64 -7.51 13.47
N ARG A 235 -9.63 -7.86 12.18
CA ARG A 235 -8.50 -8.43 11.46
C ARG A 235 -8.78 -8.40 9.95
N MET A 236 -7.73 -8.52 9.16
CA MET A 236 -7.79 -8.71 7.70
C MET A 236 -7.05 -9.99 7.28
N GLY A 237 -7.54 -10.65 6.24
CA GLY A 237 -6.85 -11.75 5.54
C GLY A 237 -5.79 -11.24 4.57
N GLY A 238 -4.87 -10.41 5.07
CA GLY A 238 -3.88 -9.66 4.29
C GLY A 238 -4.38 -8.29 3.83
N GLY A 239 -3.44 -7.35 3.65
CA GLY A 239 -3.71 -5.99 3.16
C GLY A 239 -2.59 -5.45 2.27
N PHE A 240 -1.34 -5.48 2.76
CA PHE A 240 -0.14 -5.17 1.97
C PHE A 240 -0.10 -3.77 1.33
N GLY A 241 -0.89 -2.82 1.83
CA GLY A 241 -1.06 -1.47 1.27
C GLY A 241 -2.35 -1.32 0.45
N GLY A 242 -2.83 -2.40 -0.18
CA GLY A 242 -4.04 -2.35 -1.02
C GLY A 242 -5.34 -2.20 -0.23
N LYS A 243 -5.25 -2.21 1.11
CA LYS A 243 -6.36 -1.90 2.02
C LYS A 243 -6.09 -0.62 2.83
N GLU A 244 -5.19 0.25 2.38
CA GLU A 244 -4.94 1.55 2.99
C GLU A 244 -6.08 2.53 2.66
N SER A 245 -6.20 2.96 1.41
CA SER A 245 -7.25 3.88 0.94
C SER A 245 -8.43 3.19 0.25
N GLN A 246 -8.13 2.16 -0.55
CA GLN A 246 -9.10 1.48 -1.42
C GLN A 246 -10.36 0.91 -0.75
N PRO A 247 -10.38 0.50 0.54
CA PRO A 247 -11.60 0.04 1.19
C PRO A 247 -12.69 1.11 1.28
N ALA A 248 -12.35 2.40 1.19
CA ALA A 248 -13.29 3.51 1.25
C ALA A 248 -14.40 3.39 0.20
N LEU A 249 -14.06 3.05 -1.05
CA LEU A 249 -15.02 2.83 -2.13
C LEU A 249 -16.12 1.84 -1.70
N PHE A 250 -15.72 0.66 -1.26
CA PHE A 250 -16.65 -0.43 -0.93
C PHE A 250 -17.48 -0.13 0.33
N ALA A 251 -16.87 0.56 1.31
CA ALA A 251 -17.57 1.02 2.50
C ALA A 251 -18.63 2.07 2.17
N CYS A 252 -18.31 3.08 1.34
CA CYS A 252 -19.26 4.09 0.90
C CYS A 252 -20.43 3.46 0.13
N VAL A 253 -20.14 2.55 -0.80
CA VAL A 253 -21.16 1.83 -1.58
C VAL A 253 -22.12 1.06 -0.66
N ALA A 254 -21.58 0.28 0.28
CA ALA A 254 -22.39 -0.47 1.24
C ALA A 254 -23.24 0.47 2.12
N ALA A 255 -22.65 1.56 2.60
CA ALA A 255 -23.31 2.53 3.48
C ALA A 255 -24.45 3.29 2.78
N VAL A 256 -24.23 3.73 1.53
CA VAL A 256 -25.28 4.39 0.72
C VAL A 256 -26.47 3.46 0.52
N MET A 257 -26.24 2.19 0.16
CA MET A 257 -27.32 1.21 0.02
C MET A 257 -28.01 0.89 1.35
N ALA A 258 -27.26 0.87 2.46
CA ALA A 258 -27.82 0.62 3.78
C ALA A 258 -28.76 1.75 4.23
N VAL A 259 -28.39 3.01 4.01
CA VAL A 259 -29.27 4.16 4.25
C VAL A 259 -30.50 4.10 3.35
N ARG A 260 -30.32 3.80 2.05
CA ARG A 260 -31.43 3.76 1.08
C ARG A 260 -32.45 2.67 1.34
N THR A 261 -32.05 1.57 1.96
CA THR A 261 -32.92 0.42 2.22
C THR A 261 -33.37 0.31 3.68
N GLY A 262 -32.72 1.02 4.60
CA GLY A 262 -32.91 0.84 6.05
C GLY A 262 -32.48 -0.55 6.54
N ARG A 263 -31.67 -1.29 5.77
CA ARG A 263 -31.27 -2.67 6.04
C ARG A 263 -29.74 -2.78 6.08
N PRO A 264 -29.17 -3.72 6.84
CA PRO A 264 -27.75 -4.04 6.74
C PRO A 264 -27.37 -4.46 5.32
N VAL A 265 -26.25 -3.96 4.81
CA VAL A 265 -25.75 -4.30 3.46
C VAL A 265 -24.32 -4.81 3.55
N ARG A 266 -24.09 -5.99 2.98
CA ARG A 266 -22.76 -6.58 2.84
C ARG A 266 -22.30 -6.51 1.38
N LEU A 267 -21.15 -5.89 1.14
CA LEU A 267 -20.44 -5.94 -0.13
C LEU A 267 -19.20 -6.81 0.03
N ARG A 268 -19.25 -8.02 -0.57
CA ARG A 268 -18.10 -8.92 -0.72
C ARG A 268 -17.74 -9.03 -2.19
N VAL A 269 -16.65 -8.37 -2.55
CA VAL A 269 -16.18 -8.30 -3.94
C VAL A 269 -15.59 -9.66 -4.34
N ASP A 270 -15.91 -10.15 -5.54
CA ASP A 270 -15.21 -11.31 -6.10
C ASP A 270 -13.81 -10.93 -6.58
N ARG A 271 -12.93 -11.93 -6.68
CA ARG A 271 -11.52 -11.69 -6.99
C ARG A 271 -11.32 -10.95 -8.31
N ASP A 272 -12.10 -11.26 -9.34
CA ASP A 272 -11.97 -10.62 -10.65
C ASP A 272 -12.29 -9.12 -10.58
N THR A 273 -13.40 -8.76 -9.93
CA THR A 273 -13.78 -7.34 -9.74
C THR A 273 -12.81 -6.63 -8.81
N ASP A 274 -12.34 -7.28 -7.74
CA ASP A 274 -11.32 -6.74 -6.83
C ASP A 274 -10.04 -6.39 -7.61
N MET A 275 -9.53 -7.33 -8.41
CA MET A 275 -8.34 -7.11 -9.23
C MET A 275 -8.55 -6.08 -10.35
N GLN A 276 -9.78 -5.88 -10.83
CA GLN A 276 -10.07 -4.85 -11.84
C GLN A 276 -10.26 -3.45 -11.23
N SER A 277 -10.90 -3.36 -10.06
CA SER A 277 -11.36 -2.10 -9.48
C SER A 277 -10.43 -1.51 -8.42
N THR A 278 -9.51 -2.28 -7.84
CA THR A 278 -8.55 -1.74 -6.86
C THR A 278 -7.18 -1.46 -7.47
N GLY A 279 -6.52 -0.44 -6.96
CA GLY A 279 -5.14 -0.10 -7.32
C GLY A 279 -4.13 -1.22 -7.14
N LYS A 280 -3.01 -1.11 -7.88
CA LYS A 280 -1.85 -1.99 -7.81
C LYS A 280 -0.63 -1.23 -7.30
N ARG A 281 0.50 -1.93 -7.16
CA ARG A 281 1.81 -1.26 -7.12
C ARG A 281 2.01 -0.49 -8.43
N HIS A 282 2.44 0.76 -8.31
CA HIS A 282 2.86 1.58 -9.46
C HIS A 282 3.97 0.91 -10.27
N ASP A 283 3.71 0.73 -11.57
CA ASP A 283 4.73 0.52 -12.58
C ASP A 283 5.64 1.75 -12.64
N PHE A 284 6.92 1.55 -12.91
CA PHE A 284 7.88 2.63 -13.14
C PHE A 284 8.62 2.41 -14.45
N VAL A 285 8.88 3.51 -15.15
CA VAL A 285 9.94 3.59 -16.15
C VAL A 285 10.98 4.58 -15.63
N ALA A 286 12.24 4.19 -15.73
CA ALA A 286 13.36 5.00 -15.31
C ALA A 286 14.38 5.16 -16.44
N ASP A 287 14.85 6.38 -16.66
CA ASP A 287 16.01 6.66 -17.51
C ASP A 287 17.13 7.23 -16.64
N TYR A 288 18.35 6.77 -16.84
CA TYR A 288 19.50 7.27 -16.09
C TYR A 288 20.70 7.61 -16.97
N ASP A 289 21.50 8.54 -16.48
CA ASP A 289 22.78 8.97 -17.02
C ASP A 289 23.76 9.06 -15.84
N VAL A 290 24.78 8.22 -15.85
CA VAL A 290 25.71 8.08 -14.71
C VAL A 290 27.14 8.30 -15.19
N GLY A 291 27.88 9.10 -14.42
CA GLY A 291 29.31 9.30 -14.54
C GLY A 291 30.03 8.66 -13.36
N PHE A 292 31.11 7.92 -13.60
CA PHE A 292 31.80 7.15 -12.58
C PHE A 292 33.32 7.03 -12.84
N GLY A 293 34.07 6.70 -11.80
CA GLY A 293 35.52 6.48 -11.83
C GLY A 293 35.91 5.04 -12.18
N ALA A 294 37.21 4.82 -12.42
CA ALA A 294 37.77 3.49 -12.70
C ALA A 294 37.65 2.51 -11.52
N ASP A 295 37.47 3.02 -10.30
CA ASP A 295 37.21 2.24 -9.08
C ASP A 295 35.72 1.89 -8.90
N GLY A 296 34.86 2.29 -9.84
CA GLY A 296 33.42 2.09 -9.81
C GLY A 296 32.65 3.09 -8.95
N ARG A 297 33.30 4.12 -8.39
CA ARG A 297 32.60 5.16 -7.62
C ARG A 297 31.78 6.07 -8.52
N ILE A 298 30.53 6.30 -8.14
CA ILE A 298 29.63 7.25 -8.81
C ILE A 298 30.11 8.67 -8.52
N ALA A 299 30.42 9.42 -9.58
CA ALA A 299 30.77 10.84 -9.52
C ALA A 299 29.53 11.72 -9.69
N ALA A 300 28.62 11.33 -10.59
CA ALA A 300 27.36 12.03 -10.79
C ALA A 300 26.27 11.11 -11.35
N LEU A 301 25.02 11.42 -11.03
CA LEU A 301 23.86 10.65 -11.49
C LEU A 301 22.69 11.58 -11.84
N LYS A 302 22.08 11.38 -13.01
CA LYS A 302 20.77 11.92 -13.34
C LYS A 302 19.79 10.78 -13.52
N VAL A 303 18.62 10.87 -12.91
CA VAL A 303 17.54 9.89 -13.03
C VAL A 303 16.23 10.61 -13.35
N MET A 304 15.53 10.15 -14.37
CA MET A 304 14.10 10.40 -14.56
C MET A 304 13.35 9.16 -14.10
N LEU A 305 12.40 9.34 -13.19
CA LEU A 305 11.43 8.33 -12.76
C LEU A 305 10.06 8.75 -13.25
N ALA A 306 9.33 7.86 -13.92
CA ALA A 306 7.94 8.10 -14.27
C ALA A 306 7.11 6.89 -13.85
N SER A 307 6.05 7.12 -13.09
CA SER A 307 5.18 6.06 -12.61
C SER A 307 3.81 6.09 -13.27
N ARG A 308 3.21 4.92 -13.49
CA ARG A 308 1.81 4.80 -13.89
C ARG A 308 0.94 4.96 -12.66
N CYS A 309 0.28 6.10 -12.50
CA CYS A 309 -0.57 6.37 -11.35
C CYS A 309 -2.01 5.85 -11.51
N GLY A 310 -2.45 5.63 -12.74
CA GLY A 310 -3.87 5.40 -13.04
C GLY A 310 -4.61 6.71 -13.25
N TYR A 311 -5.93 6.68 -13.08
CA TYR A 311 -6.79 7.80 -13.48
C TYR A 311 -6.95 8.91 -12.43
N SER A 312 -6.72 8.59 -11.15
CA SER A 312 -6.79 9.50 -10.00
C SER A 312 -5.46 9.50 -9.24
N ALA A 313 -5.29 10.41 -8.29
CA ALA A 313 -4.04 10.58 -7.58
C ALA A 313 -3.79 9.48 -6.53
N ASP A 314 -4.81 9.08 -5.79
CA ASP A 314 -4.69 8.19 -4.61
C ASP A 314 -3.44 8.54 -3.78
N LEU A 315 -2.60 7.55 -3.42
CA LEU A 315 -1.36 7.73 -2.69
C LEU A 315 -0.14 7.89 -3.62
N SER A 316 -0.35 8.20 -4.91
CA SER A 316 0.71 8.32 -5.90
C SER A 316 1.76 9.37 -5.54
N GLY A 317 1.37 10.49 -4.93
CA GLY A 317 2.33 11.50 -4.46
C GLY A 317 3.33 10.93 -3.46
N PRO A 318 2.87 10.53 -2.26
CA PRO A 318 3.73 9.91 -1.25
C PRO A 318 4.52 8.69 -1.74
N VAL A 319 3.95 7.84 -2.60
CA VAL A 319 4.65 6.68 -3.20
C VAL A 319 5.84 7.14 -4.06
N ASN A 320 5.63 8.13 -4.93
CA ASN A 320 6.70 8.64 -5.79
C ASN A 320 7.75 9.42 -5.01
N ASP A 321 7.35 10.18 -3.99
CA ASP A 321 8.29 10.87 -3.10
C ASP A 321 9.17 9.86 -2.36
N ARG A 322 8.58 8.75 -1.91
CA ARG A 322 9.35 7.66 -1.30
C ARG A 322 10.31 7.02 -2.28
N ALA A 323 9.94 6.83 -3.55
CA ALA A 323 10.86 6.36 -4.57
C ALA A 323 12.05 7.32 -4.72
N VAL A 324 11.80 8.63 -4.82
CA VAL A 324 12.85 9.66 -4.92
C VAL A 324 13.85 9.58 -3.77
N VAL A 325 13.40 9.45 -2.52
CA VAL A 325 14.29 9.38 -1.33
C VAL A 325 14.88 8.00 -1.04
N HIS A 326 14.63 7.00 -1.90
CA HIS A 326 15.23 5.65 -1.83
C HIS A 326 16.00 5.27 -3.10
N VAL A 327 16.12 6.15 -4.09
CA VAL A 327 17.00 5.96 -5.26
C VAL A 327 18.47 5.84 -4.84
N ASP A 328 18.87 6.37 -3.70
CA ASP A 328 20.22 6.16 -3.16
C ASP A 328 20.46 4.72 -2.71
N ASN A 329 19.43 4.00 -2.27
CA ASN A 329 19.56 2.77 -1.49
C ASN A 329 20.65 2.94 -0.41
N ALA A 330 21.70 2.12 -0.42
CA ALA A 330 22.81 2.23 0.54
C ALA A 330 23.99 3.08 0.03
N TYR A 331 23.85 3.78 -1.10
CA TYR A 331 24.94 4.41 -1.82
C TYR A 331 24.97 5.93 -1.65
N PHE A 332 26.14 6.49 -1.39
CA PHE A 332 26.33 7.94 -1.31
C PHE A 332 26.32 8.58 -2.70
N LEU A 333 25.38 9.50 -2.92
CA LEU A 333 25.24 10.29 -4.14
C LEU A 333 25.59 11.76 -3.88
N GLU A 334 26.75 12.21 -4.36
CA GLU A 334 27.25 13.57 -4.13
C GLU A 334 26.64 14.61 -5.09
N HIS A 335 26.57 14.25 -6.38
CA HIS A 335 26.05 15.09 -7.44
C HIS A 335 24.91 14.36 -8.13
N VAL A 336 23.68 14.68 -7.76
CA VAL A 336 22.51 13.94 -8.22
C VAL A 336 21.35 14.85 -8.56
N GLU A 337 20.64 14.51 -9.63
CA GLU A 337 19.33 15.07 -9.98
C GLU A 337 18.35 13.93 -10.23
N ILE A 338 17.20 13.99 -9.57
CA ILE A 338 16.12 13.03 -9.70
C ILE A 338 14.87 13.80 -10.08
N VAL A 339 14.34 13.53 -11.27
CA VAL A 339 13.04 14.03 -11.72
C VAL A 339 12.03 12.91 -11.56
N SER A 340 10.88 13.19 -10.96
CA SER A 340 9.80 12.23 -10.79
C SER A 340 8.51 12.75 -11.44
N HIS A 341 7.89 11.93 -12.29
CA HIS A 341 6.65 12.19 -12.99
C HIS A 341 5.54 11.23 -12.51
N ARG A 342 4.36 11.77 -12.24
CA ARG A 342 3.18 11.01 -11.75
C ARG A 342 2.16 10.89 -12.86
N CYS A 343 2.38 9.96 -13.79
CA CYS A 343 1.65 9.90 -15.05
C CYS A 343 0.19 9.49 -14.86
N LYS A 344 -0.73 10.32 -15.36
CA LYS A 344 -2.15 9.97 -15.47
C LYS A 344 -2.35 9.06 -16.67
N THR A 345 -3.03 7.94 -16.44
CA THR A 345 -3.36 6.96 -17.47
C THR A 345 -4.79 6.48 -17.26
N HIS A 346 -5.40 5.90 -18.28
CA HIS A 346 -6.76 5.36 -18.23
C HIS A 346 -6.73 3.90 -17.74
N THR A 347 -6.10 3.71 -16.59
CA THR A 347 -5.99 2.44 -15.86
C THR A 347 -6.44 2.68 -14.41
N VAL A 348 -6.76 1.61 -13.68
CA VAL A 348 -7.17 1.71 -12.26
C VAL A 348 -6.17 2.54 -11.45
N SER A 349 -6.67 3.34 -10.51
CA SER A 349 -5.84 4.19 -9.67
C SER A 349 -4.92 3.37 -8.79
N ASN A 350 -3.61 3.43 -9.04
CA ASN A 350 -2.61 2.69 -8.28
C ASN A 350 -2.42 3.28 -6.90
N THR A 351 -2.07 2.41 -5.95
CA THR A 351 -2.10 2.73 -4.52
C THR A 351 -0.85 2.21 -3.80
N ALA A 352 -0.85 2.29 -2.47
CA ALA A 352 0.16 1.71 -1.62
C ALA A 352 0.34 0.21 -1.90
N PHE A 353 1.58 -0.24 -2.01
CA PHE A 353 1.97 -1.64 -1.87
C PHE A 353 3.18 -1.69 -0.95
N ARG A 354 3.31 -2.69 -0.07
CA ARG A 354 4.50 -2.97 0.77
C ARG A 354 5.82 -2.53 0.10
N GLY A 355 6.50 -1.58 0.76
CA GLY A 355 7.70 -0.89 0.27
C GLY A 355 7.43 0.51 -0.29
N PHE A 356 6.22 0.75 -0.80
CA PHE A 356 5.63 2.07 -1.07
C PHE A 356 6.53 2.95 -1.97
N GLY A 357 6.88 2.47 -3.17
CA GLY A 357 7.78 3.18 -4.09
C GLY A 357 9.27 2.96 -3.83
N GLY A 358 9.66 2.64 -2.59
CA GLY A 358 11.04 2.33 -2.22
C GLY A 358 11.66 1.21 -3.08
N PRO A 359 11.00 0.05 -3.27
CA PRO A 359 11.50 -0.99 -4.15
C PRO A 359 11.79 -0.50 -5.57
N GLN A 360 10.89 0.31 -6.14
CA GLN A 360 11.07 0.84 -7.50
C GLN A 360 12.26 1.80 -7.58
N GLY A 361 12.43 2.70 -6.60
CA GLY A 361 13.60 3.59 -6.51
C GLY A 361 14.92 2.81 -6.38
N MET A 362 14.96 1.83 -5.48
CA MET A 362 16.16 1.02 -5.23
C MET A 362 16.54 0.15 -6.44
N MET A 363 15.56 -0.38 -7.18
CA MET A 363 15.84 -1.17 -8.39
C MET A 363 16.62 -0.37 -9.45
N VAL A 364 16.41 0.95 -9.55
CA VAL A 364 17.12 1.80 -10.51
C VAL A 364 18.60 1.88 -10.17
N ILE A 365 18.95 2.16 -8.92
CA ILE A 365 20.35 2.29 -8.53
C ILE A 365 21.08 0.95 -8.52
N GLU A 366 20.40 -0.15 -8.23
CA GLU A 366 20.99 -1.49 -8.40
C GLU A 366 21.30 -1.79 -9.87
N ALA A 367 20.44 -1.38 -10.81
CA ALA A 367 20.72 -1.51 -12.24
C ALA A 367 21.93 -0.65 -12.66
N VAL A 368 22.02 0.58 -12.15
CA VAL A 368 23.17 1.48 -12.36
C VAL A 368 24.47 0.84 -11.86
N ILE A 369 24.47 0.31 -10.63
CA ILE A 369 25.64 -0.33 -10.02
C ILE A 369 26.07 -1.56 -10.81
N ASP A 370 25.13 -2.41 -11.21
CA ASP A 370 25.43 -3.60 -12.00
C ASP A 370 25.96 -3.26 -13.40
N ASP A 371 25.47 -2.17 -14.02
CA ASP A 371 26.01 -1.67 -15.28
C ASP A 371 27.45 -1.15 -15.13
N ILE A 372 27.73 -0.37 -14.09
CA ILE A 372 29.10 0.07 -13.77
C ILE A 372 30.03 -1.15 -13.60
N ALA A 373 29.59 -2.15 -12.83
CA ALA A 373 30.37 -3.36 -12.61
C ALA A 373 30.64 -4.13 -13.91
N ARG A 374 29.64 -4.27 -14.79
CA ARG A 374 29.79 -4.88 -16.11
C ARG A 374 30.74 -4.08 -17.01
N THR A 375 30.62 -2.76 -17.03
CA THR A 375 31.49 -1.89 -17.86
C THR A 375 32.95 -1.98 -17.44
N LEU A 376 33.23 -2.06 -16.13
CA LEU A 376 34.59 -2.14 -15.61
C LEU A 376 35.12 -3.59 -15.52
N GLY A 377 34.25 -4.60 -15.65
CA GLY A 377 34.61 -6.00 -15.42
C GLY A 377 34.91 -6.32 -13.95
N HIS A 378 34.35 -5.54 -13.01
CA HIS A 378 34.54 -5.71 -11.57
C HIS A 378 33.45 -6.61 -10.97
N ASP A 379 33.71 -7.20 -9.78
CA ASP A 379 32.63 -7.85 -9.04
C ASP A 379 31.62 -6.77 -8.58
N PRO A 380 30.31 -6.97 -8.83
CA PRO A 380 29.28 -6.03 -8.39
C PRO A 380 29.29 -5.73 -6.89
N LEU A 381 29.75 -6.64 -6.03
CA LEU A 381 29.87 -6.36 -4.59
C LEU A 381 30.97 -5.31 -4.31
N ASP A 382 32.06 -5.34 -5.05
CA ASP A 382 33.17 -4.38 -4.87
C ASP A 382 32.73 -2.97 -5.29
N VAL A 383 31.97 -2.86 -6.39
CA VAL A 383 31.37 -1.58 -6.82
C VAL A 383 30.35 -1.08 -5.79
N ARG A 384 29.54 -1.95 -5.20
CA ARG A 384 28.61 -1.59 -4.12
C ARG A 384 29.37 -1.02 -2.92
N ARG A 385 30.41 -1.72 -2.45
CA ARG A 385 31.25 -1.28 -1.31
C ARG A 385 31.92 0.07 -1.55
N ALA A 386 32.41 0.31 -2.77
CA ALA A 386 33.02 1.60 -3.14
C ALA A 386 32.05 2.78 -3.00
N ASN A 387 30.75 2.51 -3.12
CA ASN A 387 29.69 3.51 -3.11
C ASN A 387 28.89 3.58 -1.80
N PHE A 388 29.04 2.66 -0.85
CA PHE A 388 28.29 2.70 0.41
C PHE A 388 28.40 4.06 1.10
N TYR A 389 27.32 4.46 1.80
CA TYR A 389 27.41 5.53 2.79
C TYR A 389 28.57 5.27 3.76
N GLY A 390 29.31 6.32 4.08
CA GLY A 390 30.35 6.26 5.11
C GLY A 390 29.76 6.36 6.51
N VAL A 391 30.63 6.28 7.52
CA VAL A 391 30.25 6.44 8.94
C VAL A 391 30.46 7.88 9.39
N THR A 392 31.61 8.46 9.05
CA THR A 392 32.01 9.82 9.45
C THR A 392 31.91 10.84 8.32
N ASP A 393 32.28 10.44 7.10
CA ASP A 393 32.18 11.21 5.88
C ASP A 393 31.20 10.53 4.91
N ARG A 394 30.78 11.22 3.85
CA ARG A 394 29.86 10.67 2.84
C ARG A 394 28.63 9.98 3.47
N ASN A 395 28.09 10.56 4.54
CA ASN A 395 27.03 10.00 5.37
C ASN A 395 25.74 10.84 5.36
N VAL A 396 25.64 11.86 4.50
CA VAL A 396 24.42 12.66 4.33
C VAL A 396 23.73 12.26 3.04
N THR A 397 22.43 11.96 3.11
CA THR A 397 21.63 11.57 1.95
C THR A 397 21.45 12.71 0.95
N HIS A 398 20.95 12.40 -0.24
CA HIS A 398 20.63 13.42 -1.24
C HIS A 398 19.48 14.35 -0.84
N TYR A 399 18.69 13.98 0.17
CA TYR A 399 17.66 14.78 0.83
C TYR A 399 18.12 15.36 2.17
N LEU A 400 19.44 15.47 2.38
CA LEU A 400 20.07 16.17 3.50
C LEU A 400 19.84 15.57 4.89
N GLN A 401 19.46 14.29 4.97
CA GLN A 401 19.37 13.58 6.24
C GLN A 401 20.71 12.88 6.55
N PRO A 402 21.30 13.08 7.74
CA PRO A 402 22.42 12.26 8.21
C PRO A 402 22.01 10.80 8.36
N VAL A 403 22.86 9.89 7.88
CA VAL A 403 22.76 8.44 8.11
C VAL A 403 23.57 8.11 9.36
N GLU A 404 22.87 8.02 10.48
CA GLU A 404 23.43 7.65 11.79
C GLU A 404 23.44 6.12 11.94
N ASP A 405 24.27 5.61 12.85
CA ASP A 405 24.38 4.17 13.18
C ASP A 405 24.49 3.26 11.94
N ASN A 406 25.29 3.68 10.96
CA ASN A 406 25.41 3.00 9.68
C ASN A 406 26.16 1.66 9.81
N VAL A 407 25.40 0.57 9.91
CA VAL A 407 25.91 -0.81 10.04
C VAL A 407 26.08 -1.56 8.71
N ILE A 408 25.95 -0.88 7.56
CA ILE A 408 25.93 -1.58 6.26
C ILE A 408 27.22 -2.37 5.97
N HIS A 409 28.36 -1.82 6.35
CA HIS A 409 29.67 -2.46 6.18
C HIS A 409 29.74 -3.78 6.97
N THR A 410 29.29 -3.74 8.22
CA THR A 410 29.25 -4.92 9.11
C THR A 410 28.33 -6.01 8.58
N ILE A 411 27.11 -5.65 8.15
CA ILE A 411 26.15 -6.61 7.59
C ILE A 411 26.69 -7.22 6.30
N ALA A 412 27.29 -6.42 5.43
CA ALA A 412 27.87 -6.90 4.17
C ALA A 412 29.03 -7.87 4.41
N ASP A 413 29.94 -7.55 5.33
CA ASP A 413 31.07 -8.42 5.71
C ASP A 413 30.58 -9.77 6.27
N GLN A 414 29.63 -9.72 7.21
CA GLN A 414 29.08 -10.92 7.83
C GLN A 414 28.34 -11.80 6.82
N LEU A 415 27.55 -11.20 5.92
CA LEU A 415 26.81 -11.94 4.90
C LEU A 415 27.75 -12.51 3.83
N GLU A 416 28.76 -11.77 3.40
CA GLU A 416 29.76 -12.24 2.44
C GLU A 416 30.48 -13.50 2.97
N ALA A 417 30.90 -13.45 4.23
CA ALA A 417 31.58 -14.55 4.90
C ALA A 417 30.64 -15.74 5.16
N SER A 418 29.50 -15.52 5.83
CA SER A 418 28.58 -16.61 6.21
C SER A 418 27.90 -17.30 5.03
N SER A 419 27.85 -16.65 3.87
CA SER A 419 27.28 -17.22 2.65
C SER A 419 28.31 -17.81 1.68
N ASP A 420 29.61 -17.76 2.01
CA ASP A 420 30.73 -18.15 1.13
C ASP A 420 30.66 -17.49 -0.26
N TYR A 421 30.27 -16.22 -0.31
CA TYR A 421 29.91 -15.53 -1.56
C TYR A 421 31.01 -15.63 -2.64
N ARG A 422 32.26 -15.34 -2.29
CA ARG A 422 33.39 -15.36 -3.25
C ARG A 422 33.70 -16.76 -3.77
N ALA A 423 33.69 -17.76 -2.90
CA ALA A 423 33.89 -19.15 -3.30
C ALA A 423 32.76 -19.61 -4.25
N ARG A 424 31.50 -19.31 -3.91
CA ARG A 424 30.34 -19.64 -4.74
C ARG A 424 30.32 -18.90 -6.06
N ARG A 425 30.75 -17.64 -6.10
CA ARG A 425 30.97 -16.86 -7.34
C ARG A 425 31.94 -17.58 -8.27
N LYS A 426 33.09 -18.04 -7.76
CA LYS A 426 34.06 -18.80 -8.56
C LYS A 426 33.46 -20.11 -9.08
N LEU A 427 32.81 -20.89 -8.22
CA LEU A 427 32.16 -22.15 -8.61
C LEU A 427 31.09 -21.93 -9.71
N ILE A 428 30.34 -20.83 -9.62
CA ILE A 428 29.36 -20.45 -10.64
C ILE A 428 30.05 -20.08 -11.96
N ALA A 429 31.17 -19.35 -11.92
CA ALA A 429 31.94 -19.01 -13.12
C ALA A 429 32.49 -20.27 -13.81
N ASP A 430 33.08 -21.19 -13.05
CA ASP A 430 33.60 -22.47 -13.56
C ASP A 430 32.47 -23.34 -14.15
N PHE A 431 31.29 -23.37 -13.50
CA PHE A 431 30.11 -24.05 -14.05
C PHE A 431 29.62 -23.40 -15.35
N ASN A 432 29.56 -22.06 -15.38
CA ASN A 432 29.08 -21.31 -16.52
C ASN A 432 30.04 -21.37 -17.72
N SER A 433 31.34 -21.60 -17.52
CA SER A 433 32.29 -21.73 -18.65
C SER A 433 32.12 -23.05 -19.40
N THR A 434 31.59 -24.08 -18.75
CA THR A 434 31.42 -25.43 -19.31
C THR A 434 29.98 -25.72 -19.75
N SER A 435 28.98 -25.14 -19.08
CA SER A 435 27.57 -25.33 -19.42
C SER A 435 27.13 -24.39 -20.55
N THR A 436 26.70 -24.94 -21.69
CA THR A 436 26.20 -24.17 -22.84
C THR A 436 24.71 -23.81 -22.74
N VAL A 437 23.94 -24.53 -21.92
CA VAL A 437 22.47 -24.40 -21.84
C VAL A 437 22.02 -23.74 -20.54
N ILE A 438 22.53 -24.21 -19.40
CA ILE A 438 22.11 -23.74 -18.08
C ILE A 438 23.16 -22.77 -17.56
N LYS A 439 22.77 -21.55 -17.19
CA LYS A 439 23.64 -20.60 -16.48
C LYS A 439 23.13 -20.41 -15.06
N ARG A 440 24.06 -20.18 -14.14
CA ARG A 440 23.78 -19.84 -12.73
C ARG A 440 24.20 -18.40 -12.47
N GLY A 441 23.52 -17.78 -11.51
CA GLY A 441 23.83 -16.43 -11.02
C GLY A 441 23.71 -16.36 -9.51
N ILE A 442 24.45 -15.44 -8.91
CA ILE A 442 24.35 -15.08 -7.50
C ILE A 442 24.52 -13.57 -7.38
N ALA A 443 23.74 -12.95 -6.51
CA ALA A 443 23.83 -11.53 -6.20
C ALA A 443 23.73 -11.33 -4.68
N MET A 444 24.37 -10.25 -4.20
CA MET A 444 24.23 -9.76 -2.85
C MET A 444 23.97 -8.26 -2.93
N THR A 445 22.82 -7.84 -2.41
CA THR A 445 22.29 -6.48 -2.58
C THR A 445 21.98 -5.87 -1.21
N PRO A 446 22.46 -4.66 -0.90
CA PRO A 446 22.15 -3.97 0.35
C PRO A 446 20.72 -3.43 0.33
N VAL A 447 20.20 -3.09 1.51
CA VAL A 447 18.97 -2.31 1.63
C VAL A 447 19.15 -1.29 2.76
N LYS A 448 18.99 0.00 2.45
CA LYS A 448 18.67 1.05 3.42
C LYS A 448 17.23 1.48 3.19
N PHE A 449 16.40 1.39 4.22
CA PHE A 449 14.98 1.72 4.11
C PHE A 449 14.56 2.68 5.24
N GLY A 450 14.10 3.88 4.87
CA GLY A 450 13.66 4.91 5.80
C GLY A 450 12.32 4.53 6.46
N ILE A 451 12.29 4.56 7.80
CA ILE A 451 11.09 4.25 8.59
C ILE A 451 10.48 5.54 9.13
N SER A 452 9.27 5.84 8.68
CA SER A 452 8.30 6.86 9.13
C SER A 452 7.38 7.19 7.95
N PHE A 453 6.24 7.82 8.19
CA PHE A 453 5.50 8.50 7.13
C PHE A 453 6.25 9.76 6.66
N ASN A 454 6.27 10.00 5.35
CA ASN A 454 6.91 11.20 4.77
C ASN A 454 6.25 12.49 5.27
N ALA A 455 4.92 12.48 5.42
CA ALA A 455 4.19 13.54 6.09
C ALA A 455 4.29 13.34 7.60
N THR A 456 5.05 14.23 8.26
CA THR A 456 5.43 14.06 9.67
C THR A 456 4.23 13.99 10.61
N ILE A 457 3.14 14.68 10.27
CA ILE A 457 1.89 14.67 11.04
C ILE A 457 1.25 13.28 11.18
N TYR A 458 1.55 12.32 10.30
CA TYR A 458 1.02 10.95 10.43
C TYR A 458 1.83 10.06 11.38
N ASN A 459 2.98 10.54 11.89
CA ASN A 459 3.77 9.80 12.87
C ASN A 459 3.23 10.04 14.29
N GLN A 460 1.97 9.67 14.49
CA GLN A 460 1.26 9.72 15.76
C GLN A 460 0.53 8.39 16.00
N ALA A 461 0.24 8.08 17.26
CA ALA A 461 -0.53 6.89 17.61
C ALA A 461 -1.28 7.11 18.93
N GLY A 462 -2.46 6.50 19.04
CA GLY A 462 -3.27 6.49 20.25
C GLY A 462 -3.58 5.07 20.74
N ALA A 463 -3.83 4.94 22.04
CA ALA A 463 -4.30 3.72 22.68
C ALA A 463 -5.25 4.04 23.85
N LEU A 464 -6.21 3.14 24.10
CA LEU A 464 -7.12 3.16 25.24
C LEU A 464 -6.95 1.85 26.01
N VAL A 465 -6.64 1.96 27.31
CA VAL A 465 -6.40 0.81 28.19
C VAL A 465 -7.40 0.83 29.34
N HIS A 466 -8.09 -0.30 29.54
CA HIS A 466 -8.98 -0.53 30.66
C HIS A 466 -8.45 -1.65 31.56
N VAL A 467 -8.46 -1.41 32.87
CA VAL A 467 -8.21 -2.44 33.89
C VAL A 467 -9.53 -2.75 34.57
N TYR A 468 -10.00 -3.99 34.44
CA TYR A 468 -11.21 -4.44 35.09
C TYR A 468 -10.98 -4.75 36.58
N THR A 469 -12.06 -4.83 37.34
CA THR A 469 -12.03 -5.10 38.79
C THR A 469 -11.54 -6.52 39.12
N ASP A 470 -11.56 -7.45 38.16
CA ASP A 470 -10.94 -8.78 38.26
C ASP A 470 -9.43 -8.77 37.97
N GLY A 471 -8.87 -7.59 37.64
CA GLY A 471 -7.47 -7.35 37.32
C GLY A 471 -7.06 -7.78 35.91
N THR A 472 -8.00 -8.04 35.01
CA THR A 472 -7.71 -8.25 33.57
C THR A 472 -7.62 -6.92 32.84
N VAL A 473 -6.88 -6.90 31.73
CA VAL A 473 -6.61 -5.68 30.95
C VAL A 473 -7.14 -5.84 29.53
N LEU A 474 -7.91 -4.85 29.08
CA LEU A 474 -8.31 -4.71 27.67
C LEU A 474 -7.63 -3.49 27.07
N VAL A 475 -6.94 -3.69 25.96
CA VAL A 475 -6.34 -2.61 25.17
C VAL A 475 -7.03 -2.46 23.81
N ASN A 476 -7.22 -1.20 23.42
CA ASN A 476 -7.57 -0.78 22.06
C ASN A 476 -6.47 0.17 21.57
N HIS A 477 -6.14 0.11 20.28
CA HIS A 477 -5.14 0.99 19.68
C HIS A 477 -5.49 1.24 18.21
N GLY A 478 -4.95 2.31 17.62
CA GLY A 478 -5.27 2.70 16.24
C GLY A 478 -4.78 1.75 15.15
N GLY A 479 -3.71 1.00 15.38
CA GLY A 479 -3.23 0.04 14.39
C GLY A 479 -4.14 -1.18 14.20
N THR A 480 -4.12 -1.78 13.01
CA THR A 480 -4.97 -2.91 12.61
C THR A 480 -4.17 -4.21 12.42
N GLU A 481 -4.78 -5.36 12.67
CA GLU A 481 -4.15 -6.68 12.47
C GLU A 481 -4.41 -7.22 11.06
N MET A 482 -3.35 -7.53 10.33
CA MET A 482 -3.39 -8.08 8.97
C MET A 482 -2.45 -9.28 8.78
N GLY A 483 -2.05 -9.92 9.88
CA GLY A 483 -1.16 -11.08 9.93
C GLY A 483 0.28 -10.78 10.36
N GLN A 484 0.61 -9.50 10.57
CA GLN A 484 1.93 -9.05 11.05
C GLN A 484 2.12 -9.21 12.56
N GLY A 485 1.08 -9.63 13.28
CA GLY A 485 1.10 -9.86 14.72
C GLY A 485 1.18 -8.56 15.53
N LEU A 486 0.58 -7.48 15.03
CA LEU A 486 0.58 -6.20 15.72
C LEU A 486 -0.14 -6.28 17.06
N HIS A 487 -1.31 -6.93 17.12
CA HIS A 487 -2.03 -7.10 18.38
C HIS A 487 -1.21 -7.94 19.38
N THR A 488 -0.47 -8.94 18.89
CA THR A 488 0.44 -9.73 19.72
C THR A 488 1.52 -8.83 20.32
N LYS A 489 2.19 -8.02 19.49
CA LYS A 489 3.24 -7.09 19.94
C LYS A 489 2.73 -6.06 20.94
N VAL A 490 1.56 -5.46 20.69
CA VAL A 490 0.98 -4.48 21.62
C VAL A 490 0.61 -5.14 22.95
N ALA A 491 0.02 -6.34 22.93
CA ALA A 491 -0.23 -7.07 24.17
C ALA A 491 1.07 -7.42 24.91
N GLN A 492 2.16 -7.75 24.21
CA GLN A 492 3.47 -7.99 24.86
C GLN A 492 4.01 -6.72 25.55
N VAL A 493 3.87 -5.55 24.90
CA VAL A 493 4.26 -4.27 25.49
C VAL A 493 3.42 -3.99 26.74
N VAL A 494 2.08 -4.05 26.63
CA VAL A 494 1.19 -3.80 27.78
C VAL A 494 1.46 -4.77 28.93
N ALA A 495 1.62 -6.06 28.65
CA ALA A 495 1.94 -7.07 29.66
C ALA A 495 3.30 -6.78 30.34
N GLY A 496 4.32 -6.42 29.55
CA GLY A 496 5.64 -6.06 30.06
C GLY A 496 5.62 -4.83 30.96
N GLU A 497 4.94 -3.75 30.54
CA GLU A 497 4.84 -2.50 31.31
C GLU A 497 4.03 -2.67 32.60
N PHE A 498 2.99 -3.51 32.58
CA PHE A 498 2.16 -3.76 33.77
C PHE A 498 2.70 -4.88 34.67
N GLY A 499 3.77 -5.57 34.27
CA GLY A 499 4.30 -6.73 34.99
C GLY A 499 3.32 -7.90 35.06
N LEU A 500 2.46 -8.05 34.04
CA LEU A 500 1.42 -9.08 33.97
C LEU A 500 1.82 -10.21 33.02
N PRO A 501 1.31 -11.44 33.23
CA PRO A 501 1.39 -12.47 32.21
C PRO A 501 0.50 -12.14 31.02
N MET A 502 0.90 -12.60 29.83
CA MET A 502 0.23 -12.29 28.55
C MET A 502 -1.26 -12.63 28.55
N GLU A 503 -1.66 -13.73 29.20
CA GLU A 503 -3.05 -14.20 29.32
C GLU A 503 -4.00 -13.23 30.03
N ARG A 504 -3.46 -12.26 30.77
CA ARG A 504 -4.24 -11.22 31.47
C ARG A 504 -4.50 -9.99 30.60
N VAL A 505 -3.91 -9.93 29.41
CA VAL A 505 -4.04 -8.82 28.46
C VAL A 505 -4.75 -9.27 27.21
N ARG A 506 -5.83 -8.58 26.84
CA ARG A 506 -6.56 -8.81 25.59
C ARG A 506 -6.54 -7.56 24.73
N VAL A 507 -6.28 -7.73 23.43
CA VAL A 507 -6.43 -6.66 22.44
C VAL A 507 -7.80 -6.78 21.75
N SER A 508 -8.55 -5.69 21.73
CA SER A 508 -9.86 -5.62 21.06
C SER A 508 -9.71 -5.36 19.54
N ALA A 509 -10.83 -5.31 18.81
CA ALA A 509 -10.84 -4.83 17.43
C ALA A 509 -10.50 -3.33 17.39
N THR A 510 -9.77 -2.88 16.37
CA THR A 510 -9.58 -1.45 16.09
C THR A 510 -10.93 -0.79 15.83
N ASP A 511 -11.18 0.34 16.48
CA ASP A 511 -12.52 0.95 16.56
C ASP A 511 -12.41 2.48 16.68
N THR A 512 -12.97 3.20 15.70
CA THR A 512 -12.88 4.67 15.65
C THR A 512 -13.63 5.38 16.78
N SER A 513 -14.54 4.69 17.48
CA SER A 513 -15.21 5.25 18.68
C SER A 513 -14.33 5.23 19.93
N LYS A 514 -13.24 4.43 19.93
CA LYS A 514 -12.34 4.25 21.08
C LYS A 514 -11.04 5.00 20.93
N VAL A 515 -10.43 4.92 19.75
CA VAL A 515 -9.24 5.67 19.40
C VAL A 515 -9.54 6.43 18.09
N PRO A 516 -9.82 7.73 18.17
CA PRO A 516 -10.12 8.54 16.99
C PRO A 516 -8.84 9.02 16.30
N ASN A 517 -8.98 9.51 15.05
CA ASN A 517 -7.92 10.20 14.29
C ASN A 517 -6.63 9.37 14.15
N THR A 518 -6.78 8.07 13.85
CA THR A 518 -5.68 7.09 13.81
C THR A 518 -4.98 7.00 12.48
#